data_AF-A0A967TGT0-F1
#
_entry.id   AF-A0A967TGT0-F1
#
_cell.length_a   1.000
_cell.length_b   1.000
_cell.length_c   1.000
_cell.angle_alpha   90.00
_cell.angle_beta   90.00
_cell.angle_gamma   90.00
#
_symmetry.space_group_name_H-M   'P 1'
#
loop_
_entity.id
_entity.type
_entity.pdbx_description
1 polymer ?
#
loop_
_entity_poly.entity_id
_entity_poly.type
_entity_poly.pdbx_seq_one_letter_code
_entity_poly.pdbx_strand_id
1 'polypeptide(L)'
;MEAVLEADLTGSSDGAAVEVLFRVRIPPGASRVPLEALRIGDGRIAGLRARVDGGPARLDWTDDGPGRSTGWIRIPQGGAGSGPLEVRLDYRVTGSRETEGPIRIPVVRVPWPPRAARPGTFTARALLPDTLRVAETFPTVLGSVTSREGGRAYALDLHVVPSVVSLRVHGASSPALSFTHMVDAGVGVLLAILGLLGWRALRRHAGGGGRKAEEGPDAAGGAE
;
A
#
# COMPACT_ATOMS: atom_id res chain seq x y z
N MET A 1 6.41 -7.38 20.30
CA MET A 1 6.19 -5.94 20.17
C MET A 1 4.98 -5.82 19.30
N GLU A 2 3.92 -5.22 19.78
CA GLU A 2 2.75 -4.87 18.95
C GLU A 2 2.83 -3.39 18.65
N ALA A 3 2.35 -2.97 17.49
CA ALA A 3 2.36 -1.57 17.11
C ALA A 3 1.13 -1.19 16.28
N VAL A 4 0.58 -0.01 16.55
CA VAL A 4 -0.52 0.57 15.79
C VAL A 4 -0.06 1.93 15.30
N LEU A 5 -0.17 2.18 14.00
CA LEU A 5 0.07 3.46 13.36
C LEU A 5 -1.28 4.01 12.91
N GLU A 6 -1.63 5.21 13.33
CA GLU A 6 -2.79 5.93 12.82
C GLU A 6 -2.31 7.24 12.19
N ALA A 7 -2.71 7.48 10.95
CA ALA A 7 -2.36 8.67 10.19
C ALA A 7 -3.64 9.35 9.71
N ASP A 8 -3.81 10.62 10.07
CA ASP A 8 -4.90 11.46 9.62
C ASP A 8 -4.40 12.50 8.60
N LEU A 9 -4.96 12.41 7.39
CA LEU A 9 -4.65 13.27 6.26
C LEU A 9 -5.81 14.21 5.91
N THR A 10 -6.87 14.25 6.71
CA THR A 10 -8.09 15.04 6.44
C THR A 10 -7.92 16.53 6.71
N GLY A 11 -7.11 16.89 7.72
CA GLY A 11 -6.97 18.27 8.21
C GLY A 11 -5.83 19.10 7.63
N SER A 12 -5.07 18.62 6.63
CA SER A 12 -3.87 19.31 6.15
C SER A 12 -3.62 19.11 4.65
N SER A 13 -3.43 20.20 3.92
CA SER A 13 -3.06 20.16 2.50
C SER A 13 -1.62 19.67 2.26
N ASP A 14 -0.73 19.85 3.23
CA ASP A 14 0.72 19.57 3.11
C ASP A 14 1.27 18.69 4.24
N GLY A 15 0.45 17.79 4.79
CA GLY A 15 0.94 16.95 5.87
C GLY A 15 -0.04 15.91 6.39
N ALA A 16 0.45 15.11 7.33
CA ALA A 16 -0.32 14.12 8.06
C ALA A 16 -0.11 14.31 9.56
N ALA A 17 -1.18 14.27 10.34
CA ALA A 17 -1.08 14.01 11.77
C ALA A 17 -0.87 12.51 11.97
N VAL A 18 0.14 12.14 12.74
CA VAL A 18 0.53 10.74 12.90
C VAL A 18 0.62 10.41 14.37
N GLU A 19 -0.03 9.31 14.73
CA GLU A 19 0.03 8.68 16.02
C GLU A 19 0.61 7.27 15.86
N VAL A 20 1.56 6.91 16.72
CA VAL A 20 2.11 5.55 16.77
C VAL A 20 2.08 5.03 18.19
N LEU A 21 1.36 3.94 18.40
CA LEU A 21 1.31 3.21 19.65
C LEU A 21 2.20 1.97 19.55
N PHE A 22 3.10 1.78 20.51
CA PHE A 22 3.91 0.59 20.68
C PHE A 22 3.61 -0.09 22.01
N ARG A 23 3.55 -1.41 21.99
CA ARG A 23 3.65 -2.24 23.20
C ARG A 23 4.96 -3.00 23.16
N VAL A 24 5.95 -2.49 23.90
CA VAL A 24 7.33 -2.97 23.89
C VAL A 24 7.68 -3.61 25.22
N ARG A 25 8.41 -4.72 25.20
CA ARG A 25 9.00 -5.27 26.42
C ARG A 25 10.42 -4.76 26.55
N ILE A 26 10.71 -4.09 27.67
CA ILE A 26 12.00 -3.48 27.93
C ILE A 26 13.04 -4.58 28.22
N PRO A 27 14.21 -4.60 27.54
CA PRO A 27 15.29 -5.49 27.89
C PRO A 27 15.81 -5.23 29.32
N PRO A 28 16.23 -6.26 30.07
CA PRO A 28 16.83 -6.05 31.40
C PRO A 28 17.99 -5.05 31.35
N GLY A 29 17.99 -4.09 32.29
CA GLY A 29 19.04 -3.06 32.37
C GLY A 29 18.89 -1.90 31.39
N ALA A 30 17.93 -1.92 30.47
CA ALA A 30 17.67 -0.78 29.60
C ALA A 30 17.02 0.38 30.39
N SER A 31 17.62 1.56 30.30
CA SER A 31 17.09 2.80 30.90
C SER A 31 16.39 3.70 29.87
N ARG A 32 16.41 3.30 28.60
CA ARG A 32 15.93 4.08 27.46
C ARG A 32 15.30 3.18 26.41
N VAL A 33 14.27 3.69 25.72
CA VAL A 33 13.71 3.08 24.51
C VAL A 33 14.30 3.82 23.31
N PRO A 34 15.09 3.14 22.45
CA PRO A 34 15.62 3.76 21.23
C PRO A 34 14.49 3.99 20.22
N LEU A 35 14.59 5.07 19.48
CA LEU A 35 13.70 5.42 18.38
C LEU A 35 14.51 5.68 17.12
N GLU A 36 13.96 5.30 15.98
CA GLU A 36 14.50 5.66 14.68
C GLU A 36 13.40 5.87 13.64
N ALA A 37 13.65 6.73 12.67
CA ALA A 37 12.83 6.88 11.49
C ALA A 37 13.73 6.97 10.25
N LEU A 38 13.27 6.39 9.14
CA LEU A 38 13.88 6.65 7.83
C LEU A 38 13.15 7.80 7.16
N ARG A 39 13.91 8.79 6.73
CA ARG A 39 13.38 9.89 5.92
C ARG A 39 13.54 9.54 4.44
N ILE A 40 12.42 9.46 3.73
CA ILE A 40 12.40 9.27 2.28
C ILE A 40 11.72 10.49 1.66
N GLY A 41 12.43 11.19 0.78
CA GLY A 41 11.98 12.45 0.18
C GLY A 41 12.03 13.62 1.16
N ASP A 42 11.15 14.59 0.94
CA ASP A 42 11.11 15.86 1.68
C ASP A 42 10.28 15.81 2.98
N GLY A 43 9.65 14.66 3.28
CA GLY A 43 8.84 14.46 4.47
C GLY A 43 9.64 14.67 5.76
N ARG A 44 9.24 15.61 6.61
CA ARG A 44 9.89 15.90 7.90
C ARG A 44 8.96 15.63 9.08
N ILE A 45 9.52 15.03 10.13
CA ILE A 45 8.82 14.84 11.41
C ILE A 45 8.93 16.14 12.21
N ALA A 46 7.79 16.69 12.61
CA ALA A 46 7.68 17.91 13.37
C ALA A 46 6.84 17.69 14.64
N GLY A 47 7.23 18.37 15.73
CA GLY A 47 6.47 18.38 16.97
C GLY A 47 6.33 17.02 17.65
N LEU A 48 7.32 16.12 17.49
CA LEU A 48 7.31 14.78 18.08
C LEU A 48 7.19 14.84 19.61
N ARG A 49 6.16 14.17 20.14
CA ARG A 49 5.89 14.01 21.57
C ARG A 49 5.79 12.53 21.90
N ALA A 50 6.22 12.17 23.10
CA ALA A 50 6.15 10.82 23.60
C ALA A 50 5.33 10.76 24.88
N ARG A 51 4.51 9.72 25.01
CA ARG A 51 3.86 9.31 26.25
C ARG A 51 4.24 7.87 26.57
N VAL A 52 4.43 7.58 27.85
CA VAL A 52 4.73 6.25 28.38
C VAL A 52 3.70 5.93 29.45
N ASP A 53 2.99 4.81 29.27
CA ASP A 53 1.87 4.38 30.14
C ASP A 53 0.87 5.51 30.43
N GLY A 54 0.52 6.28 29.39
CA GLY A 54 -0.41 7.42 29.46
C GLY A 54 0.18 8.74 29.98
N GLY A 55 1.36 8.73 30.61
CA GLY A 55 2.04 9.92 31.11
C GLY A 55 3.01 10.55 30.09
N PRO A 56 3.27 11.86 30.14
CA PRO A 56 4.28 12.48 29.27
C PRO A 56 5.67 11.92 29.57
N ALA A 57 6.44 11.61 28.53
CA ALA A 57 7.78 11.06 28.66
C ALA A 57 8.84 12.02 28.11
N ARG A 58 10.04 12.00 28.70
CA ARG A 58 11.16 12.80 28.21
C ARG A 58 11.73 12.15 26.95
N LEU A 59 11.57 12.86 25.85
CA LEU A 59 12.07 12.52 24.52
C LEU A 59 13.31 13.35 24.20
N ASP A 60 14.29 12.70 23.59
CA ASP A 60 15.40 13.33 22.90
C ASP A 60 15.36 12.86 21.46
N TRP A 61 15.39 13.80 20.52
CA TRP A 61 15.21 13.50 19.11
C TRP A 61 16.15 14.36 18.29
N THR A 62 16.93 13.71 17.45
CA THR A 62 17.91 14.34 16.58
C THR A 62 17.62 13.97 15.14
N ASP A 63 17.63 14.98 14.29
CA ASP A 63 17.58 14.79 12.85
C ASP A 63 19.02 14.78 12.31
N ASP A 64 19.61 13.58 12.20
CA ASP A 64 21.04 13.37 11.94
C ASP A 64 21.46 13.64 10.47
N GLY A 65 20.69 14.43 9.73
CA GLY A 65 20.94 14.77 8.32
C GLY A 65 20.07 13.99 7.33
N PRO A 66 20.47 13.90 6.05
CA PRO A 66 19.66 13.28 5.01
C PRO A 66 19.49 11.76 5.24
N GLY A 67 18.25 11.33 5.44
CA GLY A 67 17.84 9.92 5.32
C GLY A 67 17.50 9.21 6.62
N ARG A 68 17.97 9.70 7.79
CA ARG A 68 17.69 9.06 9.08
C ARG A 68 17.57 10.08 10.20
N SER A 69 16.61 9.83 11.07
CA SER A 69 16.46 10.55 12.34
C SER A 69 16.46 9.53 13.48
N THR A 70 17.09 9.87 14.59
CA THR A 70 17.23 8.96 15.73
C THR A 70 16.90 9.67 17.04
N GLY A 71 16.58 8.89 18.07
CA GLY A 71 16.30 9.45 19.38
C GLY A 71 16.14 8.40 20.45
N TRP A 72 15.77 8.86 21.65
CA TRP A 72 15.44 7.98 22.75
C TRP A 72 14.34 8.55 23.63
N ILE A 73 13.59 7.66 24.26
CA ILE A 73 12.66 7.98 25.35
C ILE A 73 13.29 7.48 26.64
N ARG A 74 13.34 8.33 27.67
CA ARG A 74 13.75 7.88 29.01
C ARG A 74 12.61 7.12 29.67
N ILE A 75 12.93 5.93 30.19
CA ILE A 75 11.98 5.12 30.93
C ILE A 75 11.86 5.69 32.35
N PRO A 76 10.65 5.96 32.86
CA PRO A 76 10.46 6.38 34.25
C PRO A 76 11.07 5.37 35.22
N GLN A 77 11.68 5.82 36.32
CA GLN A 77 12.18 4.90 37.36
C GLN A 77 11.02 4.05 37.88
N GLY A 78 11.13 2.72 37.80
CA GLY A 78 10.05 1.77 38.14
C GLY A 78 9.24 1.25 36.94
N GLY A 79 9.37 1.84 35.74
CA GLY A 79 8.70 1.39 34.52
C GLY A 79 9.30 0.13 33.88
N ALA A 80 10.45 -0.35 34.36
CA ALA A 80 11.06 -1.62 33.98
C ALA A 80 10.39 -2.81 34.72
N GLY A 81 9.05 -2.85 34.72
CA GLY A 81 8.29 -3.97 35.27
C GLY A 81 8.42 -5.24 34.41
N SER A 82 7.81 -6.35 34.86
CA SER A 82 7.78 -7.61 34.12
C SER A 82 6.89 -7.60 32.86
N GLY A 83 6.09 -6.53 32.68
CA GLY A 83 5.11 -6.38 31.60
C GLY A 83 5.60 -5.59 30.38
N PRO A 84 4.80 -5.55 29.30
CA PRO A 84 5.02 -4.63 28.19
C PRO A 84 4.73 -3.19 28.63
N LEU A 85 5.57 -2.27 28.21
CA LEU A 85 5.41 -0.83 28.32
C LEU A 85 4.61 -0.30 27.14
N GLU A 86 3.64 0.56 27.40
CA GLU A 86 2.92 1.27 26.35
C GLU A 86 3.63 2.58 26.01
N VAL A 87 4.02 2.75 24.76
CA VAL A 87 4.71 3.95 24.26
C VAL A 87 3.88 4.55 23.14
N ARG A 88 3.37 5.77 23.33
CA ARG A 88 2.63 6.52 22.32
C ARG A 88 3.46 7.67 21.79
N LEU A 89 3.53 7.80 20.49
CA LEU A 89 4.20 8.89 19.79
C LEU A 89 3.17 9.70 19.02
N ASP A 90 3.15 11.00 19.24
CA ASP A 90 2.29 11.94 18.53
C ASP A 90 3.19 12.90 17.75
N TYR A 91 3.02 13.01 16.43
CA TYR A 91 3.81 13.93 15.60
C TYR A 91 3.06 14.37 14.34
N ARG A 92 3.60 15.38 13.67
CA ARG A 92 3.16 15.79 12.33
C ARG A 92 4.23 15.45 11.32
N VAL A 93 3.82 15.00 10.14
CA VAL A 93 4.70 14.93 8.98
C VAL A 93 4.36 16.09 8.06
N THR A 94 5.35 16.92 7.74
CA THR A 94 5.24 18.05 6.78
C THR A 94 5.94 17.70 5.48
N GLY A 95 5.47 18.20 4.34
CA GLY A 95 6.09 17.90 3.04
C GLY A 95 5.94 16.44 2.63
N SER A 96 4.96 15.72 3.20
CA SER A 96 4.68 14.32 2.85
C SER A 96 3.89 14.17 1.55
N ARG A 97 3.29 15.25 1.05
CA ARG A 97 2.37 15.24 -0.08
C ARG A 97 2.93 16.03 -1.25
N GLU A 98 3.37 15.32 -2.27
CA GLU A 98 3.62 15.92 -3.59
C GLU A 98 2.28 16.16 -4.30
N THR A 99 2.18 17.25 -5.08
CA THR A 99 0.97 17.57 -5.87
C THR A 99 0.58 16.43 -6.81
N GLU A 100 1.59 15.74 -7.37
CA GLU A 100 1.45 14.52 -8.16
C GLU A 100 2.49 13.51 -7.69
N GLY A 101 2.15 12.69 -6.70
CA GLY A 101 3.09 11.69 -6.20
C GLY A 101 2.56 10.86 -5.04
N PRO A 102 3.32 9.85 -4.60
CA PRO A 102 2.95 9.07 -3.44
C PRO A 102 3.10 9.91 -2.16
N ILE A 103 2.13 9.79 -1.26
CA ILE A 103 2.24 10.33 0.09
C ILE A 103 3.14 9.42 0.90
N ARG A 104 4.28 9.95 1.37
CA ARG A 104 5.27 9.19 2.14
C ARG A 104 5.22 9.61 3.60
N ILE A 105 4.92 8.65 4.48
CA ILE A 105 4.82 8.86 5.92
C ILE A 105 5.99 8.11 6.58
N PRO A 106 7.01 8.83 7.08
CA PRO A 106 8.05 8.20 7.89
C PRO A 106 7.42 7.69 9.20
N VAL A 107 7.74 6.44 9.53
CA VAL A 107 7.26 5.79 10.74
C VAL A 107 8.40 5.80 11.75
N VAL A 108 8.22 6.52 12.85
CA VAL A 108 9.14 6.41 13.99
C VAL A 108 8.92 5.05 14.61
N ARG A 109 9.95 4.20 14.67
CA ARG A 109 9.88 2.83 15.18
C ARG A 109 10.86 2.59 16.33
N VAL A 110 10.57 1.55 17.11
CA VAL A 110 11.52 1.00 18.08
C VAL A 110 12.34 -0.10 17.38
N PRO A 111 13.67 0.01 17.27
CA PRO A 111 14.52 -0.94 16.53
C PRO A 111 14.71 -2.29 17.24
N TRP A 112 14.05 -2.52 18.37
CA TRP A 112 14.14 -3.80 19.06
C TRP A 112 13.41 -4.90 18.27
N PRO A 113 14.02 -6.08 18.14
CA PRO A 113 13.42 -7.17 17.39
C PRO A 113 12.11 -7.61 18.07
N PRO A 114 11.03 -7.85 17.29
CA PRO A 114 9.83 -8.44 17.84
C PRO A 114 10.14 -9.87 18.30
N ARG A 115 9.60 -10.28 19.47
CA ARG A 115 9.75 -11.65 19.97
C ARG A 115 9.19 -12.72 19.03
N ALA A 116 8.19 -12.36 18.23
CA ALA A 116 7.63 -13.17 17.17
C ALA A 116 7.16 -12.26 16.03
N ALA A 117 7.47 -12.60 14.78
CA ALA A 117 6.90 -11.95 13.61
C ALA A 117 5.65 -12.73 13.18
N ARG A 118 4.47 -12.14 13.38
CA ARG A 118 3.18 -12.73 12.99
C ARG A 118 2.31 -11.65 12.30
N PRO A 119 1.45 -12.02 11.34
CA PRO A 119 0.46 -11.08 10.80
C PRO A 119 -0.35 -10.42 11.92
N GLY A 120 -0.76 -9.16 11.74
CA GLY A 120 -1.54 -8.39 12.72
C GLY A 120 -0.73 -7.83 13.89
N THR A 121 0.60 -7.96 13.86
CA THR A 121 1.48 -7.40 14.91
C THR A 121 1.73 -5.90 14.70
N PHE A 122 1.64 -5.44 13.45
CA PHE A 122 1.62 -4.03 13.11
C PHE A 122 0.36 -3.71 12.31
N THR A 123 -0.47 -2.81 12.82
CA THR A 123 -1.65 -2.32 12.11
C THR A 123 -1.44 -0.85 11.75
N ALA A 124 -1.48 -0.51 10.48
CA ALA A 124 -1.50 0.87 10.02
C ALA A 124 -2.91 1.26 9.57
N ARG A 125 -3.39 2.42 10.00
CA ARG A 125 -4.65 3.03 9.61
C ARG A 125 -4.37 4.40 9.03
N ALA A 126 -4.89 4.67 7.84
CA ALA A 126 -4.83 5.98 7.21
C ALA A 126 -6.24 6.49 6.97
N LEU A 127 -6.56 7.66 7.51
CA LEU A 127 -7.79 8.39 7.22
C LEU A 127 -7.52 9.41 6.12
N LEU A 128 -8.19 9.26 4.98
CA LEU A 128 -8.06 10.15 3.83
C LEU A 128 -9.37 10.95 3.60
N PRO A 129 -9.27 12.19 3.07
CA PRO A 129 -10.43 12.91 2.56
C PRO A 129 -11.23 12.08 1.54
N ASP A 130 -12.56 12.23 1.52
CA ASP A 130 -13.44 11.51 0.57
C ASP A 130 -13.17 11.86 -0.91
N THR A 131 -12.50 12.98 -1.15
CA THR A 131 -12.05 13.40 -2.48
C THR A 131 -10.87 12.57 -3.00
N LEU A 132 -10.24 11.75 -2.17
CA LEU A 132 -9.08 10.93 -2.53
C LEU A 132 -9.39 9.44 -2.41
N ARG A 133 -8.79 8.65 -3.31
CA ARG A 133 -8.80 7.18 -3.24
C ARG A 133 -7.38 6.65 -3.34
N VAL A 134 -7.08 5.65 -2.52
CA VAL A 134 -5.80 4.94 -2.61
C VAL A 134 -5.80 4.01 -3.82
N ALA A 135 -4.78 4.16 -4.66
CA ALA A 135 -4.54 3.34 -5.85
C ALA A 135 -3.55 2.22 -5.57
N GLU A 136 -2.46 2.54 -4.87
CA GLU A 136 -1.37 1.63 -4.54
C GLU A 136 -0.86 1.94 -3.13
N THR A 137 -0.40 0.91 -2.41
CA THR A 137 0.26 1.07 -1.12
C THR A 137 1.57 0.31 -1.06
N PHE A 138 2.50 0.85 -0.28
CA PHE A 138 3.67 0.12 0.14
C PHE A 138 3.83 0.23 1.67
N PRO A 139 3.90 -0.90 2.39
CA PRO A 139 3.75 -2.28 1.89
C PRO A 139 2.34 -2.61 1.34
N THR A 140 2.24 -3.66 0.50
CA THR A 140 1.02 -4.00 -0.26
C THR A 140 0.04 -4.84 0.56
N VAL A 141 -0.93 -4.21 1.24
CA VAL A 141 -2.17 -4.84 1.72
C VAL A 141 -3.19 -3.72 1.98
N LEU A 142 -4.42 -3.81 1.45
CA LEU A 142 -5.50 -2.93 1.93
C LEU A 142 -6.84 -3.66 2.03
N GLY A 143 -7.45 -3.56 3.22
CA GLY A 143 -8.90 -3.57 3.39
C GLY A 143 -9.39 -2.13 3.55
N SER A 144 -10.46 -1.74 2.85
CA SER A 144 -11.13 -0.46 3.08
C SER A 144 -12.24 -0.62 4.10
N VAL A 145 -12.28 0.24 5.12
CA VAL A 145 -13.40 0.34 6.06
C VAL A 145 -13.95 1.75 5.98
N THR A 146 -15.24 1.90 5.71
CA THR A 146 -15.87 3.22 5.70
C THR A 146 -15.82 3.80 7.12
N SER A 147 -15.18 4.97 7.29
CA SER A 147 -15.14 5.65 8.59
C SER A 147 -16.43 6.43 8.81
N ARG A 148 -16.87 6.55 10.06
CA ARG A 148 -18.03 7.38 10.44
C ARG A 148 -17.68 8.87 10.60
N GLU A 149 -16.39 9.22 10.58
CA GLU A 149 -15.88 10.56 10.94
C GLU A 149 -15.64 11.50 9.76
N GLY A 150 -16.16 11.17 8.57
CA GLY A 150 -15.90 11.93 7.34
C GLY A 150 -14.53 11.56 6.75
N GLY A 151 -14.52 11.11 5.49
CA GLY A 151 -13.35 10.46 4.92
C GLY A 151 -13.39 8.93 4.95
N ARG A 152 -12.39 8.33 4.32
CA ARG A 152 -12.26 6.88 4.16
C ARG A 152 -11.07 6.36 4.94
N ALA A 153 -11.31 5.36 5.79
CA ALA A 153 -10.26 4.69 6.53
C ALA A 153 -9.73 3.48 5.76
N TYR A 154 -8.41 3.36 5.75
CA TYR A 154 -7.68 2.33 5.06
C TYR A 154 -6.79 1.61 6.06
N ALA A 155 -6.93 0.29 6.18
CA ALA A 155 -6.22 -0.50 7.17
C ALA A 155 -5.28 -1.51 6.52
N LEU A 156 -4.07 -1.60 7.04
CA LEU A 156 -3.01 -2.51 6.61
C LEU A 156 -2.50 -3.30 7.82
N ASP A 157 -2.50 -4.63 7.74
CA ASP A 157 -1.90 -5.50 8.74
C ASP A 157 -0.60 -6.10 8.23
N LEU A 158 0.50 -5.87 8.95
CA LEU A 158 1.85 -6.29 8.59
C LEU A 158 2.48 -7.16 9.69
N HIS A 159 3.49 -7.93 9.28
CA HIS A 159 4.23 -8.82 10.17
C HIS A 159 5.30 -8.10 10.98
N VAL A 160 5.74 -6.93 10.51
CA VAL A 160 6.82 -6.12 11.08
C VAL A 160 6.49 -4.63 10.94
N VAL A 161 7.07 -3.81 11.81
CA VAL A 161 6.94 -2.35 11.74
C VAL A 161 7.77 -1.84 10.55
N PRO A 162 7.12 -1.25 9.51
CA PRO A 162 7.84 -0.67 8.40
C PRO A 162 8.51 0.63 8.84
N SER A 163 9.59 1.01 8.17
CA SER A 163 10.22 2.32 8.40
C SER A 163 9.49 3.47 7.70
N VAL A 164 8.70 3.14 6.67
CA VAL A 164 7.93 4.09 5.85
C VAL A 164 6.65 3.44 5.37
N VAL A 165 5.56 4.21 5.36
CA VAL A 165 4.32 3.87 4.66
C VAL A 165 4.15 4.82 3.47
N SER A 166 3.89 4.27 2.30
CA SER A 166 3.69 5.04 1.07
C SER A 166 2.30 4.77 0.50
N LEU A 167 1.55 5.82 0.22
CA LEU A 167 0.19 5.76 -0.31
C LEU A 167 0.13 6.53 -1.63
N ARG A 168 -0.19 5.86 -2.74
CA ARG A 168 -0.49 6.57 -3.99
C ARG A 168 -1.97 6.88 -4.03
N VAL A 169 -2.30 8.16 -4.18
CA VAL A 169 -3.69 8.64 -4.15
C VAL A 169 -4.09 9.28 -5.49
N HIS A 170 -5.35 9.12 -5.87
CA HIS A 170 -5.96 9.80 -7.00
C HIS A 170 -7.24 10.52 -6.59
N GLY A 171 -7.61 11.56 -7.34
CA GLY A 171 -8.87 12.25 -7.16
C GLY A 171 -10.06 11.32 -7.42
N ALA A 172 -11.13 11.46 -6.65
CA ALA A 172 -12.35 10.68 -6.80
C ALA A 172 -13.01 10.83 -8.19
N SER A 173 -12.67 11.89 -8.92
CA SER A 173 -13.13 12.22 -10.27
C SER A 173 -12.16 11.81 -11.41
N SER A 174 -11.04 11.15 -11.12
CA SER A 174 -10.17 10.61 -12.18
C SER A 174 -10.85 9.40 -12.86
N PRO A 175 -10.81 9.31 -14.20
CA PRO A 175 -11.61 8.35 -14.95
C PRO A 175 -11.25 6.91 -14.56
N ALA A 176 -12.29 6.10 -14.39
CA ALA A 176 -12.27 4.72 -13.87
C ALA A 176 -11.52 3.69 -14.74
N LEU A 177 -10.62 4.13 -15.63
CA LEU A 177 -9.75 3.25 -16.40
C LEU A 177 -8.47 3.05 -15.61
N SER A 178 -8.49 2.10 -14.67
CA SER A 178 -7.24 1.57 -14.13
C SER A 178 -6.45 0.92 -15.27
N PHE A 179 -5.12 0.91 -15.18
CA PHE A 179 -4.24 0.25 -16.16
C PHE A 179 -4.69 -1.19 -16.47
N THR A 180 -5.16 -1.91 -15.45
CA THR A 180 -5.76 -3.25 -15.58
C THR A 180 -6.94 -3.28 -16.55
N HIS A 181 -7.87 -2.32 -16.47
CA HIS A 181 -9.02 -2.25 -17.38
C HIS A 181 -8.61 -1.91 -18.82
N MET A 182 -7.55 -1.11 -19.02
CA MET A 182 -7.01 -0.87 -20.37
C MET A 182 -6.38 -2.13 -20.96
N VAL A 183 -5.66 -2.91 -20.15
CA VAL A 183 -5.08 -4.19 -20.56
C VAL A 183 -6.19 -5.19 -20.89
N ASP A 184 -7.19 -5.33 -20.03
CA ASP A 184 -8.32 -6.25 -20.25
C ASP A 184 -9.11 -5.88 -21.50
N ALA A 185 -9.37 -4.58 -21.73
CA ALA A 185 -10.00 -4.10 -22.95
C ALA A 185 -9.13 -4.39 -24.20
N GLY A 186 -7.81 -4.19 -24.09
CA GLY A 186 -6.86 -4.51 -25.16
C GLY A 186 -6.86 -6.00 -25.53
N VAL A 187 -6.86 -6.88 -24.53
CA VAL A 187 -6.96 -8.33 -24.72
C VAL A 187 -8.31 -8.70 -25.35
N GLY A 188 -9.41 -8.12 -24.87
CA GLY A 188 -10.74 -8.34 -25.44
C GLY A 188 -10.84 -7.96 -26.92
N VAL A 189 -10.28 -6.81 -27.31
CA VAL A 189 -10.24 -6.37 -28.71
C VAL A 189 -9.38 -7.33 -29.56
N LEU A 190 -8.22 -7.76 -29.05
CA LEU A 190 -7.35 -8.69 -29.77
C LEU A 190 -8.06 -10.03 -30.02
N LEU A 191 -8.74 -10.58 -29.01
CA LEU A 191 -9.52 -11.81 -29.14
C LEU A 191 -10.68 -11.67 -30.12
N ALA A 192 -11.37 -10.52 -30.13
CA ALA A 192 -12.44 -10.26 -31.09
C ALA A 192 -11.91 -10.21 -32.54
N ILE A 193 -10.76 -9.59 -32.77
CA ILE A 193 -10.10 -9.56 -34.10
C ILE A 193 -9.72 -10.98 -34.54
N LEU A 194 -9.09 -11.76 -33.66
CA LEU A 194 -8.70 -13.14 -33.97
C LEU A 194 -9.91 -14.03 -34.24
N GLY A 195 -11.00 -13.88 -33.46
CA GLY A 195 -12.26 -14.58 -33.68
C GLY A 195 -12.88 -14.24 -35.04
N LEU A 196 -12.91 -12.95 -35.41
CA LEU A 196 -13.40 -12.49 -36.71
C LEU A 196 -12.55 -13.01 -37.87
N LEU A 197 -11.22 -13.00 -37.74
CA LEU A 197 -10.31 -13.53 -38.75
C LEU A 197 -10.44 -15.05 -38.90
N GLY A 198 -10.51 -15.79 -37.78
CA GLY A 198 -10.74 -17.23 -37.76
C GLY A 198 -12.06 -17.62 -38.43
N TRP A 199 -13.15 -16.92 -38.08
CA TRP A 199 -14.47 -17.12 -38.69
C TRP A 199 -14.45 -16.88 -40.21
N ARG A 200 -13.77 -15.81 -40.66
CA ARG A 200 -13.60 -15.52 -42.09
C ARG A 200 -12.78 -16.61 -42.81
N ALA A 201 -11.72 -17.12 -42.19
CA ALA A 201 -10.91 -18.19 -42.76
C ALA A 201 -11.70 -19.50 -42.90
N LEU A 202 -12.46 -19.87 -41.87
CA LEU A 202 -13.36 -21.03 -41.89
C LEU A 202 -14.41 -20.95 -43.01
N ARG A 203 -15.03 -19.78 -43.21
CA ARG A 203 -15.98 -19.59 -44.33
C ARG A 203 -15.35 -19.71 -45.71
N ARG A 204 -14.09 -19.30 -45.88
CA ARG A 204 -13.37 -19.44 -47.15
C ARG A 204 -13.03 -20.89 -47.46
N HIS A 205 -12.68 -21.69 -46.45
CA HIS A 205 -12.38 -23.12 -46.64
C HIS A 205 -13.64 -23.99 -46.77
N ALA A 206 -14.73 -23.65 -46.07
CA ALA A 206 -16.01 -24.35 -46.20
C ALA A 206 -16.68 -24.16 -47.57
N GLY A 207 -16.33 -23.10 -48.32
CA GLY A 207 -16.85 -22.83 -49.67
C GLY A 207 -16.08 -23.49 -50.82
N GLY A 208 -14.97 -24.20 -50.56
CA GLY A 208 -14.08 -24.76 -51.59
C GLY A 208 -14.23 -26.27 -51.86
N GLY A 209 -15.08 -26.98 -51.13
CA GLY A 209 -15.16 -28.45 -51.14
C GLY A 209 -16.32 -29.03 -51.95
N GLY A 210 -16.53 -28.59 -53.19
CA GLY A 210 -17.68 -29.02 -54.00
C GLY A 210 -17.45 -29.02 -55.50
N ARG A 211 -16.47 -29.79 -56.01
CA ARG A 211 -16.41 -30.25 -57.41
C ARG A 211 -15.59 -31.55 -57.50
N LYS A 212 -16.24 -32.68 -57.21
CA LYS A 212 -15.84 -34.03 -57.66
C LYS A 212 -17.11 -34.84 -57.91
N ALA A 213 -17.45 -34.98 -59.18
CA ALA A 213 -18.46 -35.86 -59.79
C ALA A 213 -18.75 -35.23 -61.16
N GLU A 214 -18.70 -35.86 -62.32
CA GLU A 214 -18.57 -37.24 -62.78
C GLU A 214 -18.10 -37.12 -64.23
N GLU A 215 -17.13 -37.91 -64.68
CA GLU A 215 -17.05 -38.28 -66.09
C GLU A 215 -17.01 -39.81 -66.12
N GLY A 216 -18.19 -40.37 -66.39
CA GLY A 216 -18.41 -41.80 -66.54
C GLY A 216 -17.82 -42.30 -67.85
N PRO A 217 -17.43 -43.59 -67.91
CA PRO A 217 -17.00 -44.21 -69.15
C PRO A 217 -18.25 -44.61 -69.92
N ASP A 218 -18.39 -44.18 -71.17
CA ASP A 218 -19.23 -44.94 -72.09
C ASP A 218 -18.76 -44.86 -73.54
N ALA A 219 -18.94 -46.02 -74.16
CA ALA A 219 -18.26 -46.50 -75.33
C ALA A 219 -19.02 -46.21 -76.64
N ALA A 220 -18.29 -46.50 -77.73
CA ALA A 220 -18.77 -47.00 -79.03
C ALA A 220 -19.27 -46.00 -80.08
N GLY A 221 -18.83 -46.25 -81.33
CA GLY A 221 -19.62 -46.04 -82.54
C GLY A 221 -18.81 -45.47 -83.70
N GLY A 222 -18.59 -46.27 -84.75
CA GLY A 222 -17.84 -45.91 -85.96
C GLY A 222 -18.65 -45.26 -87.08
N ALA A 223 -18.08 -45.35 -88.30
CA ALA A 223 -18.48 -44.84 -89.62
C ALA A 223 -18.04 -43.37 -89.88
N GLU A 224 -17.32 -43.02 -90.95
CA GLU A 224 -17.06 -43.64 -92.27
C GLU A 224 -15.58 -43.54 -92.67
#